data_AF-Q0RGM6-F1
#
_entry.id   AF-Q0RGM6-F1
#
_cell.length_a   1.000
_cell.length_b   1.000
_cell.length_c   1.000
_cell.angle_alpha   90.00
_cell.angle_beta   90.00
_cell.angle_gamma   90.00
#
_symmetry.space_group_name_H-M   'P 1'
#
loop_
_entity.id
_entity.type
_entity.pdbx_description
1 polymer ?
#
loop_
_entity_poly.entity_id
_entity_poly.type
_entity_poly.pdbx_seq_one_letter_code
_entity_poly.pdbx_strand_id
1 'polypeptide(L)'
;MARWDFFVSYTAADRGWAEWIAWHLEVAGYTVLVQAWDFVPGSHWMSRMDEGIRAGARTLAVLSRAYLRSVYGQAEWEGAYQADPTGFARRLVPVRVEDCPRPGLLGGVVSFDLFGLSADEARTRLLAQIAAIHRGRDKPGVEPPFPGTTPPAGPPRASDT
;
A
#
# COMPACT_ATOMS: atom_id res chain seq x y z
N MET A 1 -14.85 -4.57 -16.02
CA MET A 1 -14.41 -4.46 -14.62
C MET A 1 -12.96 -4.91 -14.54
N ALA A 2 -12.15 -4.31 -13.68
CA ALA A 2 -10.77 -4.75 -13.48
C ALA A 2 -10.78 -6.21 -13.01
N ARG A 3 -9.93 -7.05 -13.58
CA ARG A 3 -9.77 -8.44 -13.15
C ARG A 3 -9.11 -8.54 -11.77
N TRP A 4 -8.35 -7.51 -11.39
CA TRP A 4 -7.59 -7.41 -10.16
C TRP A 4 -7.87 -6.06 -9.50
N ASP A 5 -8.06 -6.06 -8.18
CA ASP A 5 -8.18 -4.85 -7.38
C ASP A 5 -6.80 -4.19 -7.21
N PHE A 6 -5.78 -5.01 -6.96
CA PHE A 6 -4.42 -4.56 -6.66
C PHE A 6 -3.36 -5.32 -7.45
N PHE A 7 -2.30 -4.59 -7.80
CA PHE A 7 -1.05 -5.13 -8.28
C PHE A 7 0.05 -4.80 -7.27
N VAL A 8 0.83 -5.79 -6.80
CA VAL A 8 1.93 -5.54 -5.85
C VAL A 8 3.25 -5.49 -6.61
N SER A 9 3.81 -4.28 -6.73
CA SER A 9 5.13 -4.02 -7.32
C SER A 9 6.19 -4.02 -6.23
N TYR A 10 7.24 -4.81 -6.40
CA TYR A 10 8.30 -5.00 -5.40
C TYR A 10 9.62 -5.44 -6.06
N THR A 11 10.72 -5.39 -5.33
CA THR A 11 11.99 -5.98 -5.77
C THR A 11 12.26 -7.32 -5.10
N ALA A 12 13.16 -8.12 -5.65
CA ALA A 12 13.52 -9.41 -5.05
C ALA A 12 13.90 -9.32 -3.55
N ALA A 13 14.52 -8.20 -3.11
CA ALA A 13 14.87 -7.97 -1.71
C ALA A 13 13.64 -7.79 -0.79
N ASP A 14 12.52 -7.33 -1.36
CA ASP A 14 11.28 -7.02 -0.64
C ASP A 14 10.22 -8.12 -0.80
N ARG A 15 10.59 -9.29 -1.34
CA ARG A 15 9.65 -10.38 -1.64
C ARG A 15 8.79 -10.77 -0.44
N GLY A 16 9.39 -10.92 0.74
CA GLY A 16 8.65 -11.29 1.95
C GLY A 16 7.57 -10.28 2.31
N TRP A 17 7.83 -8.98 2.13
CA TRP A 17 6.82 -7.94 2.32
C TRP A 17 5.72 -7.99 1.27
N ALA A 18 6.07 -8.23 0.01
CA ALA A 18 5.10 -8.33 -1.07
C ALA A 18 4.13 -9.51 -0.88
N GLU A 19 4.66 -10.70 -0.55
CA GLU A 19 3.86 -11.89 -0.25
C GLU A 19 2.98 -11.68 0.98
N TRP A 20 3.53 -11.08 2.05
CA TRP A 20 2.77 -10.80 3.27
C TRP A 20 1.63 -9.79 3.04
N ILE A 21 1.88 -8.73 2.26
CA ILE A 21 0.85 -7.77 1.88
C ILE A 21 -0.23 -8.49 1.07
N ALA A 22 0.14 -9.15 -0.03
CA ALA A 22 -0.80 -9.83 -0.92
C ALA A 22 -1.69 -10.83 -0.14
N TRP A 23 -1.11 -11.57 0.81
CA TRP A 23 -1.83 -12.55 1.62
C TRP A 23 -2.96 -11.93 2.42
N HIS A 24 -2.67 -10.86 3.16
CA HIS A 24 -3.70 -10.20 3.97
C HIS A 24 -4.77 -9.54 3.13
N LEU A 25 -4.45 -9.08 1.92
CA LEU A 25 -5.44 -8.54 1.00
C LEU A 25 -6.37 -9.63 0.45
N GLU A 26 -5.84 -10.79 0.04
CA GLU A 26 -6.67 -11.90 -0.41
C GLU A 26 -7.56 -12.46 0.72
N VAL A 27 -7.02 -12.59 1.94
CA VAL A 27 -7.80 -12.96 3.13
C VAL A 27 -8.92 -11.95 3.42
N ALA A 28 -8.70 -10.66 3.11
CA ALA A 28 -9.72 -9.61 3.23
C ALA A 28 -10.71 -9.57 2.05
N GLY A 29 -10.56 -10.46 1.05
CA GLY A 29 -11.48 -10.61 -0.08
C GLY A 29 -11.12 -9.80 -1.32
N TYR A 30 -9.92 -9.21 -1.39
CA TYR A 30 -9.44 -8.51 -2.58
C TYR A 30 -8.77 -9.47 -3.57
N THR A 31 -8.86 -9.15 -4.85
CA THR A 31 -8.12 -9.84 -5.92
C THR A 31 -6.77 -9.17 -6.14
N VAL A 32 -5.68 -9.93 -5.97
CA VAL A 32 -4.31 -9.40 -6.03
C VAL A 32 -3.51 -10.10 -7.11
N LEU A 33 -2.77 -9.32 -7.90
CA LEU A 33 -1.73 -9.82 -8.79
C LEU A 33 -0.36 -9.59 -8.13
N VAL A 34 0.42 -10.66 -7.93
CA VAL A 34 1.78 -10.60 -7.36
C VAL A 34 2.72 -11.59 -8.05
N GLN A 35 3.88 -11.10 -8.50
CA GLN A 35 4.85 -11.91 -9.25
C GLN A 35 5.24 -13.20 -8.50
N ALA A 36 5.35 -13.14 -7.18
CA ALA A 36 5.79 -14.27 -6.38
C ALA A 36 4.89 -15.52 -6.50
N TRP A 37 3.60 -15.35 -6.80
CA TRP A 37 2.61 -16.43 -6.81
C TRP A 37 2.09 -16.73 -8.22
N ASP A 38 1.95 -15.69 -9.05
CA ASP A 38 1.34 -15.80 -10.37
C ASP A 38 2.32 -16.27 -11.47
N PHE A 39 3.58 -16.49 -11.10
CA PHE A 39 4.65 -16.92 -12.01
C PHE A 39 4.81 -18.43 -12.01
N VAL A 40 4.03 -19.07 -12.86
CA VAL A 40 4.25 -20.46 -13.27
C VAL A 40 4.93 -20.51 -14.65
N PRO A 41 5.77 -21.53 -14.95
CA PRO A 41 6.41 -21.68 -16.26
C PRO A 41 5.43 -21.51 -17.42
N GLY A 42 5.80 -20.71 -18.43
CA GLY A 42 4.94 -20.35 -19.57
C GLY A 42 4.21 -19.01 -19.44
N SER A 43 4.34 -18.30 -18.31
CA SER A 43 3.74 -16.97 -18.12
C SER A 43 4.56 -15.85 -18.79
N HIS A 44 3.90 -14.94 -19.52
CA HIS A 44 4.52 -13.73 -20.08
C HIS A 44 4.25 -12.51 -19.19
N TRP A 45 5.20 -12.20 -18.31
CA TRP A 45 5.06 -11.20 -17.24
C TRP A 45 4.72 -9.80 -17.74
N MET A 46 5.49 -9.29 -18.71
CA MET A 46 5.32 -7.93 -19.21
C MET A 46 3.90 -7.72 -19.76
N SER A 47 3.32 -8.74 -20.39
CA SER A 47 1.93 -8.70 -20.85
C SER A 47 0.91 -8.73 -19.71
N ARG A 48 1.13 -9.51 -18.65
CA ARG A 48 0.21 -9.55 -17.50
C ARG A 48 0.26 -8.28 -16.65
N MET A 49 1.42 -7.66 -16.51
CA MET A 49 1.53 -6.35 -15.85
C MET A 49 0.84 -5.27 -16.68
N ASP A 50 1.13 -5.19 -17.97
CA ASP A 50 0.48 -4.23 -18.87
C ASP A 50 -1.04 -4.45 -18.87
N GLU A 51 -1.51 -5.71 -18.84
CA GLU A 51 -2.93 -6.04 -18.65
C GLU A 51 -3.47 -5.57 -17.29
N GLY A 52 -2.81 -5.87 -16.17
CA GLY A 52 -3.27 -5.46 -14.83
C GLY A 52 -3.32 -3.94 -14.65
N ILE A 53 -2.30 -3.24 -15.15
CA ILE A 53 -2.25 -1.78 -15.19
C ILE A 53 -3.35 -1.26 -16.12
N ARG A 54 -3.50 -1.74 -17.36
CA ARG A 54 -4.56 -1.28 -18.28
C ARG A 54 -5.97 -1.61 -17.80
N ALA A 55 -6.14 -2.73 -17.10
CA ALA A 55 -7.41 -3.15 -16.53
C ALA A 55 -7.84 -2.27 -15.34
N GLY A 56 -6.96 -1.39 -14.85
CA GLY A 56 -7.30 -0.40 -13.83
C GLY A 56 -6.98 -0.83 -12.41
N ALA A 57 -6.17 -1.87 -12.20
CA ALA A 57 -5.70 -2.24 -10.87
C ALA A 57 -4.90 -1.09 -10.24
N ARG A 58 -5.03 -0.92 -8.93
CA ARG A 58 -4.18 0.01 -8.16
C ARG A 58 -2.85 -0.66 -7.86
N THR A 59 -1.76 0.00 -8.19
CA THR A 59 -0.39 -0.49 -7.96
C THR A 59 0.04 -0.13 -6.54
N LEU A 60 0.26 -1.15 -5.71
CA LEU A 60 0.91 -1.04 -4.41
C LEU A 60 2.43 -1.16 -4.63
N ALA A 61 3.13 -0.03 -4.59
CA ALA A 61 4.59 0.00 -4.71
C ALA A 61 5.23 -0.21 -3.33
N VAL A 62 5.84 -1.38 -3.11
CA VAL A 62 6.52 -1.72 -1.86
C VAL A 62 7.85 -0.97 -1.81
N LEU A 63 7.85 0.19 -1.16
CA LEU A 63 8.98 1.10 -1.11
C LEU A 63 9.98 0.69 -0.03
N SER A 64 11.20 0.42 -0.49
CA SER A 64 12.42 0.28 0.29
C SER A 64 13.57 0.98 -0.42
N ARG A 65 14.75 1.07 0.22
CA ARG A 65 15.94 1.60 -0.47
C ARG A 65 16.36 0.71 -1.64
N ALA A 66 16.11 -0.60 -1.57
CA ALA A 66 16.37 -1.53 -2.67
C ALA A 66 15.43 -1.23 -3.85
N TYR A 67 14.15 -1.00 -3.58
CA TYR A 67 13.17 -0.60 -4.58
C TYR A 67 13.57 0.67 -5.34
N LEU A 68 14.00 1.71 -4.62
CA LEU A 68 14.41 2.98 -5.22
C LEU A 68 15.67 2.89 -6.10
N ARG A 69 16.50 1.85 -5.93
CA ARG A 69 17.69 1.60 -6.77
C ARG A 69 17.42 0.65 -7.93
N SER A 70 16.23 0.03 -7.96
CA SER A 70 15.87 -0.93 -9.01
C SER A 70 15.33 -0.20 -10.23
N VAL A 71 15.96 -0.43 -11.38
CA VAL A 71 15.48 0.06 -12.70
C VAL A 71 14.07 -0.45 -13.00
N TYR A 72 13.78 -1.70 -12.62
CA TYR A 72 12.45 -2.29 -12.78
C TYR A 72 11.42 -1.66 -11.84
N GLY A 73 11.80 -1.38 -10.59
CA GLY A 73 10.92 -0.64 -9.66
C GLY A 73 10.54 0.71 -10.25
N GLN A 74 11.51 1.44 -10.81
CA GLN A 74 11.27 2.74 -11.44
C GLN A 74 10.26 2.68 -12.61
N ALA A 75 10.45 1.77 -13.55
CA ALA A 75 9.55 1.63 -14.70
C ALA A 75 8.11 1.23 -14.30
N GLU A 76 7.96 0.39 -13.26
CA GLU A 76 6.66 -0.11 -12.81
C GLU A 76 5.80 0.99 -12.17
N TRP A 77 6.35 1.80 -11.26
CA TRP A 77 5.55 2.88 -10.66
C TRP A 77 5.37 4.08 -11.60
N GLU A 78 6.33 4.35 -12.50
CA GLU A 78 6.20 5.40 -13.51
C GLU A 78 5.01 5.13 -14.45
N GLY A 79 4.82 3.88 -14.88
CA GLY A 79 3.66 3.49 -15.70
C GLY A 79 2.31 3.72 -14.98
N ALA A 80 2.23 3.36 -13.70
CA ALA A 80 1.04 3.60 -12.88
C ALA A 80 0.77 5.11 -12.68
N TYR A 81 1.82 5.91 -12.48
CA TYR A 81 1.73 7.36 -12.36
C TYR A 81 1.27 8.02 -13.67
N GLN A 82 1.87 7.67 -14.81
CA GLN A 82 1.48 8.22 -16.12
C GLN A 82 0.03 7.92 -16.47
N ALA A 83 -0.50 6.81 -15.98
CA ALA A 83 -1.84 6.38 -16.26
C ALA A 83 -2.90 6.95 -15.28
N ASP A 84 -2.48 7.70 -14.25
CA ASP A 84 -3.29 8.63 -13.43
C ASP A 84 -2.40 9.76 -12.86
N PRO A 85 -1.98 10.73 -13.70
CA PRO A 85 -1.06 11.79 -13.25
C PRO A 85 -1.68 12.70 -12.20
N THR A 86 -3.01 12.76 -12.16
CA THR A 86 -3.79 13.56 -11.20
C THR A 86 -3.96 12.87 -9.84
N GLY A 87 -3.75 11.55 -9.78
CA GLY A 87 -3.90 10.74 -8.56
C GLY A 87 -5.34 10.50 -8.10
N PHE A 88 -6.36 10.97 -8.82
CA PHE A 88 -7.77 10.85 -8.39
C PHE A 88 -8.28 9.42 -8.38
N ALA A 89 -7.73 8.54 -9.22
CA ALA A 89 -8.05 7.12 -9.24
C ALA A 89 -7.18 6.32 -8.26
N ARG A 90 -6.15 6.94 -7.65
CA ARG A 90 -5.22 6.33 -6.68
C ARG A 90 -4.53 5.11 -7.29
N ARG A 91 -4.10 5.23 -8.55
CA ARG A 91 -3.51 4.12 -9.30
C ARG A 91 -2.12 3.74 -8.83
N LEU A 92 -1.42 4.67 -8.17
CA LEU A 92 -0.15 4.41 -7.50
C LEU A 92 -0.33 4.67 -6.00
N VAL A 93 -0.04 3.65 -5.19
CA VAL A 93 -0.10 3.68 -3.73
C VAL A 93 1.24 3.22 -3.19
N PRO A 94 2.10 4.13 -2.74
CA PRO A 94 3.36 3.75 -2.14
C PRO A 94 3.16 3.22 -0.71
N VAL A 95 3.69 2.02 -0.44
CA VAL A 95 3.68 1.34 0.86
C VAL A 95 5.11 1.24 1.37
N ARG A 96 5.47 2.04 2.38
CA ARG A 96 6.85 2.11 2.87
C ARG A 96 7.10 0.99 3.88
N VAL A 97 7.94 0.04 3.52
CA VAL A 97 8.36 -1.08 4.39
C VAL A 97 9.74 -0.85 5.01
N GLU A 98 10.39 0.24 4.61
CA GLU A 98 11.62 0.75 5.17
C GLU A 98 11.52 2.28 5.28
N ASP A 99 12.15 2.88 6.29
CA ASP A 99 12.29 4.33 6.36
C ASP A 99 13.30 4.80 5.30
N CYS A 100 12.78 5.10 4.11
CA CYS A 100 13.53 5.58 2.97
C CYS A 100 12.96 6.89 2.42
N PRO A 101 13.79 7.71 1.74
CA PRO A 101 13.33 8.93 1.09
C PRO A 101 12.35 8.62 -0.05
N ARG A 102 11.56 9.62 -0.45
CA ARG A 102 10.65 9.56 -1.61
C ARG A 102 11.07 10.61 -2.63
N PRO A 103 12.05 10.31 -3.51
CA PRO A 103 12.53 11.28 -4.48
C PRO A 103 11.51 11.52 -5.60
N GLY A 104 11.57 12.72 -6.17
CA GLY A 104 10.80 13.07 -7.38
C GLY A 104 9.29 12.92 -7.22
N LEU A 105 8.65 12.27 -8.20
CA LEU A 105 7.20 12.12 -8.28
C LEU A 105 6.60 11.34 -7.09
N LEU A 106 7.35 10.39 -6.52
CA LEU A 106 6.93 9.64 -5.33
C LEU A 106 6.77 10.53 -4.08
N GLY A 107 7.46 11.68 -4.04
CA GLY A 107 7.31 12.65 -2.97
C GLY A 107 5.95 13.36 -2.97
N GLY A 108 5.33 13.48 -4.16
CA GLY A 108 4.00 14.09 -4.33
C GLY A 108 2.83 13.13 -4.10
N VAL A 109 3.09 11.82 -4.04
CA VAL A 109 2.06 10.80 -3.79
C VAL A 109 2.01 10.47 -2.31
N VAL A 110 0.80 10.51 -1.74
CA VAL A 110 0.56 10.13 -0.34
C VAL A 110 0.87 8.64 -0.17
N SER A 111 1.74 8.33 0.79
CA SER A 111 2.13 6.98 1.16
C SER A 111 1.66 6.63 2.57
N PHE A 112 1.73 5.35 2.93
CA PHE A 112 1.64 4.92 4.33
C PHE A 112 2.77 3.97 4.69
N ASP A 113 3.12 3.97 5.98
CA ASP A 113 4.27 3.27 6.52
C ASP A 113 3.85 1.97 7.20
N LEU A 114 4.61 0.89 7.00
CA LEU A 114 4.50 -0.37 7.73
C LEU A 114 5.76 -0.70 8.53
N PHE A 115 6.86 0.06 8.34
CA PHE A 115 8.08 -0.10 9.11
C PHE A 115 7.92 0.34 10.57
N GLY A 116 8.72 -0.23 11.47
CA GLY A 116 8.72 0.11 12.90
C GLY A 116 7.49 -0.37 13.67
N LEU A 117 6.61 -1.14 13.04
CA LEU A 117 5.41 -1.72 13.65
C LEU A 117 5.63 -3.21 13.96
N SER A 118 4.90 -3.73 14.95
CA SER A 118 4.70 -5.17 15.08
C SER A 118 3.89 -5.73 13.91
N ALA A 119 3.90 -7.05 13.73
CA ALA A 119 3.15 -7.70 12.65
C ALA A 119 1.64 -7.41 12.73
N ASP A 120 1.06 -7.40 13.93
CA ASP A 120 -0.37 -7.15 14.14
C ASP A 120 -0.75 -5.69 13.88
N GLU A 121 0.10 -4.75 14.31
CA GLU A 121 -0.08 -3.32 14.02
C GLU A 121 0.06 -3.04 12.53
N ALA A 122 1.06 -3.62 11.87
CA ALA A 122 1.26 -3.50 10.43
C ALA A 122 0.04 -4.06 9.68
N ARG A 123 -0.51 -5.20 10.11
CA ARG A 123 -1.69 -5.81 9.48
C ARG A 123 -2.91 -4.93 9.63
N THR A 124 -3.15 -4.45 10.85
CA THR A 124 -4.27 -3.55 11.14
C THR A 124 -4.19 -2.28 10.31
N ARG A 125 -2.99 -1.69 10.23
CA ARG A 125 -2.74 -0.48 9.43
C ARG A 125 -2.92 -0.74 7.93
N LEU A 126 -2.38 -1.84 7.40
CA LEU A 126 -2.53 -2.22 5.99
C LEU A 126 -4.01 -2.30 5.60
N LEU A 127 -4.80 -3.07 6.35
CA LEU A 127 -6.22 -3.27 6.03
C LEU A 127 -7.03 -1.98 6.16
N ALA A 128 -6.75 -1.15 7.16
CA ALA A 128 -7.39 0.16 7.31
C ALA A 128 -7.11 1.08 6.10
N GLN A 129 -5.86 1.17 5.67
CA GLN A 129 -5.45 2.01 4.53
C GLN A 129 -6.06 1.50 3.23
N ILE A 130 -6.08 0.20 3.01
CA ILE A 130 -6.67 -0.41 1.80
C ILE A 130 -8.18 -0.15 1.74
N ALA A 131 -8.87 -0.28 2.86
CA ALA A 131 -10.29 0.04 2.92
C ALA A 131 -10.55 1.53 2.65
N ALA A 132 -9.70 2.43 3.15
CA ALA A 132 -9.78 3.86 2.85
C ALA A 132 -9.51 4.18 1.38
N ILE A 133 -8.53 3.52 0.76
CA ILE A 133 -8.23 3.64 -0.68
C ILE A 133 -9.42 3.19 -1.52
N HIS A 134 -10.07 2.10 -1.13
CA HIS A 134 -11.25 1.59 -1.83
C HIS A 134 -12.46 2.53 -1.70
N ARG A 135 -12.71 3.07 -0.51
CA ARG A 135 -13.77 4.08 -0.28
C ARG A 135 -13.46 5.45 -0.88
N GLY A 136 -12.19 5.74 -1.13
CA GLY A 136 -11.70 7.04 -1.59
C GLY A 136 -11.65 8.13 -0.50
N ARG A 137 -12.04 7.82 0.74
CA ARG A 137 -12.06 8.75 1.87
C ARG A 137 -11.95 7.98 3.19
N ASP A 138 -11.28 8.59 4.17
CA ASP A 138 -11.15 8.08 5.54
C ASP A 138 -11.77 9.05 6.55
N LYS A 139 -13.10 9.20 6.47
CA LYS A 139 -13.84 10.06 7.41
C LYS A 139 -14.11 9.27 8.70
N PRO A 140 -13.79 9.80 9.88
CA PRO A 140 -14.17 9.17 11.14
C PRO A 140 -15.69 8.95 11.23
N GLY A 141 -16.08 7.82 11.83
CA GLY A 141 -17.49 7.48 12.04
C GLY A 141 -18.19 8.34 13.10
N VAL A 142 -17.40 9.05 13.92
CA VAL A 142 -17.87 9.98 14.95
C VAL A 142 -17.28 11.36 14.71
N GLU A 143 -17.92 12.39 15.26
CA GLU A 143 -17.39 13.74 15.20
C GLU A 143 -15.99 13.79 15.86
N PRO A 144 -14.97 14.36 15.17
CA PRO A 144 -13.69 14.62 15.82
C PRO A 144 -13.89 15.54 17.03
N PRO A 145 -13.06 15.42 18.07
CA PRO A 145 -13.08 16.39 19.17
C PRO A 145 -12.94 17.82 18.65
N PHE A 146 -13.64 18.77 19.27
CA PHE A 146 -13.49 20.18 18.95
C PHE A 146 -12.01 20.58 19.05
N PRO A 147 -11.42 21.25 18.04
CA PRO A 147 -10.02 21.65 18.11
C PRO A 147 -9.75 22.54 19.33
N GLY A 148 -8.78 22.18 20.16
CA GLY A 148 -8.38 22.96 21.34
C GLY A 148 -8.95 22.47 22.68
N THR A 149 -9.82 21.46 22.71
CA THR A 149 -10.14 20.74 23.95
C THR A 149 -9.22 19.53 24.10
N THR A 150 -8.27 19.61 25.04
CA THR A 150 -7.55 18.41 25.50
C THR A 150 -8.56 17.47 26.15
N PRO A 151 -8.63 16.18 25.76
CA PRO A 151 -9.46 15.22 26.46
C PRO A 151 -9.10 15.23 27.95
N PRO A 152 -10.07 15.20 28.88
CA PRO A 152 -9.76 15.13 30.30
C PRO A 152 -8.87 13.90 30.54
N ALA A 153 -7.74 14.09 31.22
CA ALA A 153 -6.90 12.99 31.66
C ALA A 153 -7.77 12.00 32.42
N GLY A 154 -7.81 10.75 31.96
CA GLY A 154 -8.57 9.69 32.62
C GLY A 154 -8.23 9.61 34.11
N PRO A 155 -9.16 9.17 34.97
CA PRO A 155 -8.95 9.18 36.41
C PRO A 155 -7.68 8.38 36.77
N PRO A 156 -6.89 8.84 37.76
CA PRO A 156 -5.70 8.13 38.19
C PRO A 156 -6.07 6.71 38.62
N ARG A 157 -5.34 5.71 38.10
CA ARG A 157 -5.45 4.33 38.58
C ARG A 157 -5.18 4.35 40.09
N ALA A 158 -6.18 3.93 40.86
CA ALA A 158 -6.00 3.67 42.28
C ALA A 158 -4.82 2.71 42.44
N SER A 159 -3.83 3.14 43.20
CA SER A 159 -2.74 2.27 43.63
C SER A 159 -3.29 1.46 44.80
N ASP A 160 -3.62 0.19 44.55
CA ASP A 160 -3.94 -0.74 45.64
C ASP A 160 -2.67 -0.95 46.49
N THR A 161 -2.83 -0.75 47.80
CA THR A 161 -1.85 -1.06 48.84
C THR A 161 -2.10 -2.46 49.37
#